data_AF-W4LWA4-F1
#
_entry.id   AF-W4LWA4-F1
#
_cell.length_a   1.000
_cell.length_b   1.000
_cell.length_c   1.000
_cell.angle_alpha   90.00
_cell.angle_beta   90.00
_cell.angle_gamma   90.00
#
_symmetry.space_group_name_H-M   'P 1'
#
loop_
_entity.id
_entity.type
_entity.pdbx_description
1 polymer ?
#
loop_
_entity_poly.entity_id
_entity_poly.type
_entity_poly.pdbx_seq_one_letter_code
_entity_poly.pdbx_strand_id
1 'polypeptide(L)'
;HAACHAVLDLGAEEFTSGRPHPMIDPSVRQQHLLRLAESSGIAVVLCDVMLGWGAHDAPGVALATAWQEMQGRLRQRGRQVIGIATICGAPDDPQDYAHQCRVLEEHGLLLADSNAQAVRLAAHIVGASIDPAALSGQAEPPDAPQTTEPLPEVPSQLPILFQEGPRVINLGLESFAAQLSACGAPVLHVDWQPPASGNTHLASLLERLK
;
A
#
# COMPACT_ATOMS: atom_id res chain seq x y z
N HIS A 1 1.68 -6.84 31.99
CA HIS A 1 1.25 -6.06 30.82
C HIS A 1 0.66 -7.03 29.81
N ALA A 2 -0.60 -6.88 29.41
CA ALA A 2 -1.11 -7.66 28.28
C ALA A 2 -0.29 -7.28 27.04
N ALA A 3 0.24 -8.27 26.32
CA ALA A 3 0.89 -8.03 25.04
C ALA A 3 -0.16 -7.44 24.09
N CYS A 4 0.01 -6.17 23.72
CA CYS A 4 -0.90 -5.50 22.79
C CYS A 4 -0.36 -5.72 21.38
N HIS A 5 -1.06 -6.52 20.58
CA HIS A 5 -0.82 -6.65 19.16
C HIS A 5 -1.65 -5.59 18.42
N ALA A 6 -1.06 -4.92 17.44
CA ALA A 6 -1.72 -3.91 16.64
C ALA A 6 -1.53 -4.20 15.15
N VAL A 7 -2.60 -3.99 14.38
CA VAL A 7 -2.59 -4.00 12.92
C VAL A 7 -3.00 -2.60 12.48
N LEU A 8 -2.18 -2.00 11.62
CA LEU A 8 -2.41 -0.64 11.11
C LEU A 8 -2.67 -0.72 9.61
N ASP A 9 -3.84 -0.25 9.18
CA ASP A 9 -4.08 0.01 7.77
C ASP A 9 -3.60 1.43 7.45
N LEU A 10 -2.38 1.54 6.95
CA LEU A 10 -1.81 2.84 6.57
C LEU A 10 -2.51 3.44 5.34
N GLY A 11 -3.35 2.68 4.64
CA GLY A 11 -4.18 3.16 3.54
C GLY A 11 -5.42 3.92 3.98
N ALA A 12 -5.82 3.77 5.24
CA ALA A 12 -6.98 4.46 5.80
C ALA A 12 -6.86 5.99 5.70
N GLU A 13 -8.01 6.68 5.63
CA GLU A 13 -8.11 8.13 5.44
C GLU A 13 -7.29 8.92 6.49
N GLU A 14 -7.27 8.43 7.73
CA GLU A 14 -6.52 9.02 8.85
C GLU A 14 -5.01 9.14 8.60
N PHE A 15 -4.46 8.33 7.69
CA PHE A 15 -3.05 8.35 7.30
C PHE A 15 -2.79 8.98 5.92
N THR A 16 -3.85 9.13 5.11
CA THR A 16 -3.77 9.55 3.70
C THR A 16 -4.41 10.91 3.41
N SER A 17 -5.02 11.56 4.40
CA SER A 17 -5.56 12.91 4.24
C SER A 17 -4.49 13.91 3.74
N GLY A 18 -4.64 14.37 2.51
CA GLY A 18 -3.73 15.32 1.85
C GLY A 18 -2.39 14.71 1.39
N ARG A 19 -2.28 13.38 1.33
CA ARG A 19 -1.06 12.65 0.93
C ARG A 19 -1.42 11.50 -0.01
N PRO A 20 -0.54 11.07 -0.93
CA PRO A 20 -0.78 9.87 -1.71
C PRO A 20 -0.91 8.63 -0.81
N HIS A 21 -1.65 7.62 -1.28
CA HIS A 21 -1.77 6.33 -0.61
C HIS A 21 -0.38 5.68 -0.43
N PRO A 22 -0.11 4.93 0.66
CA PRO A 22 1.24 4.39 0.93
C PRO A 22 1.76 3.37 -0.09
N MET A 23 0.86 2.78 -0.89
CA MET A 23 1.26 1.95 -2.04
C MET A 23 1.94 2.77 -3.13
N ILE A 24 1.58 4.05 -3.26
CA ILE A 24 2.11 4.98 -4.28
C ILE A 24 3.32 5.73 -3.71
N ASP A 25 3.20 6.24 -2.48
CA ASP A 25 4.25 6.98 -1.78
C ASP A 25 4.60 6.32 -0.44
N PRO A 26 5.80 5.73 -0.28
CA PRO A 26 6.17 4.97 0.91
C PRO A 26 6.45 5.84 2.15
N SER A 27 6.39 7.17 2.04
CA SER A 27 6.79 8.11 3.10
C SER A 27 6.05 7.88 4.42
N VAL A 28 4.73 7.65 4.38
CA VAL A 28 3.93 7.40 5.59
C VAL A 28 4.44 6.14 6.29
N ARG A 29 4.64 5.05 5.55
CA ARG A 29 5.16 3.79 6.07
C ARG A 29 6.55 3.96 6.69
N GLN A 30 7.46 4.67 6.02
CA GLN A 30 8.77 4.99 6.57
C GLN A 30 8.66 5.74 7.91
N GLN A 31 7.83 6.80 7.97
CA GLN A 31 7.62 7.58 9.19
C GLN A 31 7.07 6.72 10.35
N HIS A 32 6.21 5.74 10.06
CA HIS A 32 5.71 4.79 11.07
C HIS A 32 6.80 3.83 11.56
N LEU A 33 7.59 3.23 10.67
CA LEU A 33 8.70 2.34 11.05
C LEU A 33 9.71 3.05 11.96
N LEU A 34 10.08 4.28 11.61
CA LEU A 34 11.03 5.06 12.41
C LEU A 34 10.47 5.44 13.78
N ARG A 35 9.16 5.66 13.92
CA ARG A 35 8.50 5.84 15.22
C ARG A 35 8.49 4.56 16.06
N LEU A 36 8.34 3.39 15.43
CA LEU A 36 8.40 2.10 16.14
C LEU A 36 9.78 1.85 16.78
N ALA A 37 10.86 2.40 16.20
CA ALA A 37 12.20 2.33 16.78
C ALA A 37 12.29 2.95 18.19
N GLU A 38 11.43 3.94 18.47
CA GLU A 38 11.36 4.63 19.76
C GLU A 38 10.51 3.87 20.81
N SER A 39 9.76 2.84 20.38
CA SER A 39 8.84 2.10 21.25
C SER A 39 9.51 0.88 21.90
N SER A 40 9.48 0.79 23.23
CA SER A 40 10.21 -0.24 24.02
C SER A 40 9.61 -1.65 24.02
N GLY A 41 8.38 -1.83 23.51
CA GLY A 41 7.65 -3.11 23.58
C GLY A 41 7.53 -3.90 22.28
N ILE A 42 8.13 -3.44 21.18
CA ILE A 42 8.02 -4.10 19.87
C ILE A 42 9.06 -5.23 19.77
N ALA A 43 8.59 -6.43 19.43
CA ALA A 43 9.42 -7.60 19.16
C ALA A 43 9.41 -8.00 17.68
N VAL A 44 8.26 -7.85 17.02
CA VAL A 44 8.05 -8.21 15.61
C VAL A 44 7.33 -7.08 14.88
N VAL A 45 7.71 -6.82 13.63
CA VAL A 45 6.99 -5.95 12.70
C VAL A 45 6.61 -6.75 11.46
N LEU A 46 5.33 -6.71 11.09
CA LEU A 46 4.81 -7.27 9.85
C LEU A 46 4.66 -6.15 8.83
N CYS A 47 5.12 -6.39 7.59
CA CYS A 47 4.98 -5.48 6.47
C CYS A 47 4.47 -6.23 5.23
N ASP A 48 3.67 -5.57 4.41
CA ASP A 48 3.21 -6.07 3.11
C ASP A 48 3.76 -5.18 1.98
N VAL A 49 4.14 -5.78 0.87
CA VAL A 49 4.66 -5.06 -0.30
C VAL A 49 3.74 -5.38 -1.47
N MET A 50 3.07 -4.35 -1.98
CA MET A 50 2.20 -4.46 -3.14
C MET A 50 2.98 -4.05 -4.39
N LEU A 51 2.96 -4.89 -5.42
CA LEU A 51 3.52 -4.59 -6.74
C LEU A 51 2.40 -4.30 -7.74
N GLY A 52 2.81 -4.05 -8.98
CA GLY A 52 1.91 -3.84 -10.10
C GLY A 52 1.68 -2.37 -10.44
N TRP A 53 0.82 -2.16 -11.42
CA TRP A 53 0.50 -0.84 -11.92
C TRP A 53 -0.14 0.03 -10.83
N GLY A 54 0.25 1.29 -10.78
CA GLY A 54 -0.17 2.26 -9.77
C GLY A 54 0.61 2.18 -8.45
N ALA A 55 1.43 1.15 -8.22
CA ALA A 55 2.31 1.12 -7.05
C ALA A 55 3.59 1.94 -7.28
N HIS A 56 4.33 2.20 -6.21
CA HIS A 56 5.68 2.77 -6.24
C HIS A 56 6.60 1.93 -7.14
N ASP A 57 7.61 2.56 -7.75
CA ASP A 57 8.50 1.89 -8.72
C ASP A 57 9.41 0.82 -8.07
N ALA A 58 9.73 0.99 -6.78
CA ALA A 58 10.58 0.07 -6.03
C ALA A 58 10.14 -0.06 -4.55
N PRO A 59 8.95 -0.65 -4.27
CA PRO A 59 8.33 -0.60 -2.95
C PRO A 59 9.07 -1.47 -1.92
N GLY A 60 9.62 -2.62 -2.33
CA GLY A 60 10.47 -3.46 -1.49
C GLY A 60 11.81 -2.79 -1.16
N VAL A 61 12.42 -2.09 -2.12
CA VAL A 61 13.65 -1.29 -1.87
C VAL A 61 13.39 -0.16 -0.87
N ALA A 62 12.28 0.56 -1.03
CA ALA A 62 11.88 1.62 -0.11
C ALA A 62 11.64 1.08 1.31
N LEU A 63 10.96 -0.06 1.43
CA LEU A 63 10.77 -0.75 2.71
C LEU A 63 12.11 -1.18 3.32
N ALA A 64 12.99 -1.79 2.53
CA ALA A 64 14.30 -2.27 2.97
C ALA A 64 15.18 -1.14 3.52
N THR A 65 15.13 0.03 2.87
CA THR A 65 15.86 1.23 3.31
C THR A 65 15.32 1.74 4.64
N ALA A 66 13.99 1.90 4.77
CA ALA A 66 13.35 2.30 6.02
C ALA A 66 13.62 1.29 7.16
N TRP A 67 13.64 0.00 6.84
CA TRP A 67 13.95 -1.07 7.77
C TRP A 67 15.38 -1.01 8.29
N GLN A 68 16.37 -0.81 7.42
CA GLN A 68 17.76 -0.65 7.84
C GLN A 68 17.96 0.56 8.77
N GLU A 69 17.30 1.69 8.47
CA GLU A 69 17.34 2.87 9.32
C GLU A 69 16.72 2.59 10.70
N MET A 70 15.54 1.96 10.74
CA MET A 70 14.90 1.53 11.98
C MET A 70 15.82 0.62 12.81
N GLN A 71 16.42 -0.40 12.18
CA GLN A 71 17.36 -1.31 12.83
C GLN A 71 18.61 -0.58 13.35
N GLY A 72 19.13 0.40 12.61
CA GLY A 72 20.23 1.26 13.07
C GLY A 72 19.89 1.99 14.36
N ARG A 73 18.70 2.62 14.43
CA ARG A 73 18.21 3.32 15.63
C ARG A 73 17.99 2.37 16.83
N LEU A 74 17.51 1.16 16.56
CA LEU A 74 17.33 0.13 17.59
C LEU A 74 18.67 -0.37 18.14
N ARG A 75 19.66 -0.62 17.26
CA ARG A 75 21.00 -1.08 17.66
C ARG A 75 21.72 -0.07 18.55
N GLN A 76 21.59 1.23 18.28
CA GLN A 76 22.13 2.28 19.15
C GLN A 76 21.57 2.23 20.57
N ARG A 77 20.41 1.60 20.77
CA ARG A 77 19.74 1.40 22.05
C ARG A 77 19.91 -0.03 22.58
N GLY A 78 20.79 -0.85 21.98
CA GLY A 78 21.01 -2.25 22.36
C GLY A 78 19.81 -3.15 22.09
N ARG A 79 18.95 -2.80 21.14
CA ARG A 79 17.73 -3.52 20.78
C ARG A 79 17.77 -4.04 19.36
N GLN A 80 17.00 -5.09 19.12
CA GLN A 80 16.75 -5.65 17.80
C GLN A 80 15.28 -6.07 17.72
N VAL A 81 14.70 -5.92 16.53
CA VAL A 81 13.32 -6.31 16.22
C VAL A 81 13.35 -7.25 15.01
N ILE A 82 12.46 -8.23 14.96
CA ILE A 82 12.34 -9.13 13.81
C ILE A 82 11.34 -8.54 12.81
N GLY A 83 11.74 -8.48 11.54
CA GLY A 83 10.89 -8.01 10.44
C GLY A 83 10.45 -9.17 9.60
N ILE A 84 9.15 -9.24 9.30
CA ILE A 84 8.58 -10.21 8.37
C ILE A 84 7.86 -9.43 7.28
N ALA A 85 8.16 -9.72 6.03
CA ALA A 85 7.51 -9.13 4.88
C ALA A 85 6.76 -10.18 4.05
N THR A 86 5.70 -9.74 3.39
CA THR A 86 5.00 -10.47 2.33
C THR A 86 5.01 -9.63 1.06
N ILE A 87 5.03 -10.28 -0.10
CA ILE A 87 4.90 -9.58 -1.39
C ILE A 87 3.62 -10.08 -2.05
N CYS A 88 2.76 -9.15 -2.43
CA CYS A 88 1.61 -9.40 -3.29
C CYS A 88 1.88 -8.74 -4.64
N GLY A 89 2.12 -9.58 -5.64
CA GLY A 89 2.48 -9.16 -6.99
C GLY A 89 2.62 -10.37 -7.90
N ALA A 90 2.63 -10.12 -9.21
CA ALA A 90 2.86 -11.12 -10.23
C ALA A 90 4.34 -11.10 -10.69
N PRO A 91 4.87 -12.23 -11.21
CA PRO A 91 6.24 -12.28 -11.72
C PRO A 91 6.54 -11.26 -12.85
N ASP A 92 5.52 -10.85 -13.59
CA ASP A 92 5.57 -9.92 -14.71
C ASP A 92 5.23 -8.47 -14.33
N ASP A 93 5.06 -8.17 -13.04
CA ASP A 93 4.87 -6.80 -12.58
C ASP A 93 6.09 -5.91 -12.88
N PRO A 94 5.89 -4.60 -13.14
CA PRO A 94 6.96 -3.69 -13.55
C PRO A 94 8.15 -3.58 -12.60
N GLN A 95 7.95 -3.89 -11.31
CA GLN A 95 8.94 -3.68 -10.25
C GLN A 95 9.98 -4.80 -10.10
N ASP A 96 9.96 -5.83 -10.97
CA ASP A 96 10.79 -7.05 -10.87
C ASP A 96 10.59 -7.76 -9.53
N TYR A 97 9.61 -8.66 -9.48
CA TYR A 97 9.26 -9.44 -8.29
C TYR A 97 10.49 -10.09 -7.61
N ALA A 98 11.37 -10.72 -8.40
CA ALA A 98 12.53 -11.43 -7.89
C ALA A 98 13.58 -10.47 -7.31
N HIS A 99 13.74 -9.27 -7.89
CA HIS A 99 14.58 -8.23 -7.31
C HIS A 99 14.02 -7.72 -5.99
N GLN A 100 12.71 -7.44 -5.90
CA GLN A 100 12.08 -6.99 -4.66
C GLN A 100 12.24 -8.02 -3.52
N CYS A 101 12.08 -9.32 -3.82
CA CYS A 101 12.35 -10.39 -2.85
C CYS A 101 13.78 -10.33 -2.31
N ARG A 102 14.77 -10.38 -3.21
CA ARG A 102 16.19 -10.40 -2.85
C ARG A 102 16.58 -9.21 -1.97
N VAL A 103 16.14 -8.01 -2.34
CA VAL A 103 16.47 -6.80 -1.58
C VAL A 103 15.94 -6.88 -0.15
N LEU A 104 14.71 -7.35 0.06
CA LEU A 104 14.14 -7.47 1.40
C LEU A 104 14.90 -8.50 2.25
N GLU A 105 15.25 -9.66 1.68
CA GLU A 105 16.01 -10.71 2.36
C GLU A 105 17.43 -10.25 2.72
N GLU A 106 18.14 -9.63 1.77
CA GLU A 106 19.49 -9.08 1.98
C GLU A 106 19.52 -8.01 3.09
N HIS A 107 18.40 -7.31 3.31
CA HIS A 107 18.26 -6.31 4.36
C HIS A 107 17.74 -6.90 5.68
N GLY A 108 17.61 -8.22 5.76
CA GLY A 108 17.31 -8.95 6.99
C GLY A 108 15.82 -9.02 7.34
N LEU A 109 14.93 -8.80 6.37
CA LEU A 109 13.52 -9.16 6.53
C LEU A 109 13.33 -10.64 6.19
N LEU A 110 12.47 -11.32 6.96
CA LEU A 110 12.03 -12.67 6.64
C LEU A 110 10.88 -12.58 5.64
N LEU A 111 10.98 -13.25 4.48
CA LEU A 111 9.86 -13.34 3.55
C LEU A 111 8.94 -14.50 3.91
N ALA A 112 7.64 -14.21 3.91
CA ALA A 112 6.59 -15.20 4.00
C ALA A 112 5.78 -15.21 2.69
N ASP A 113 5.35 -16.40 2.26
CA ASP A 113 4.58 -16.66 1.05
C ASP A 113 3.13 -16.16 1.16
N SER A 114 2.67 -15.83 2.37
CA SER A 114 1.32 -15.30 2.60
C SER A 114 1.23 -14.52 3.91
N ASN A 115 0.25 -13.62 3.99
CA ASN A 115 -0.12 -12.94 5.24
C ASN A 115 -0.41 -13.94 6.38
N ALA A 116 -1.06 -15.06 6.05
CA ALA A 116 -1.36 -16.09 7.03
C ALA A 116 -0.09 -16.75 7.59
N GLN A 117 0.91 -17.03 6.74
CA GLN A 117 2.20 -17.53 7.19
C GLN A 117 2.98 -16.49 7.99
N ALA A 118 2.97 -15.22 7.56
CA ALA A 118 3.63 -14.12 8.27
C ALA A 118 3.09 -13.98 9.70
N VAL A 119 1.77 -13.99 9.87
CA VAL A 119 1.11 -13.91 11.19
C VAL A 119 1.42 -15.14 12.04
N ARG A 120 1.38 -16.35 11.47
CA ARG A 120 1.77 -17.58 12.19
C ARG A 120 3.23 -17.53 12.67
N LEU A 121 4.14 -17.04 11.83
CA LEU A 121 5.55 -16.88 12.18
C LEU A 121 5.72 -15.83 13.29
N ALA A 122 5.06 -14.67 13.18
CA ALA A 122 5.09 -13.64 14.21
C ALA A 122 4.57 -14.15 15.56
N ALA A 123 3.43 -14.86 15.56
CA ALA A 123 2.87 -15.45 16.77
C ALA A 123 3.83 -16.44 17.41
N HIS A 124 4.46 -17.31 16.61
CA HIS A 124 5.46 -18.25 17.11
C HIS A 124 6.66 -17.53 17.76
N ILE A 125 7.16 -16.46 17.14
CA ILE A 125 8.29 -15.66 17.66
C ILE A 125 7.95 -15.03 19.02
N VAL A 126 6.73 -14.53 19.20
CA VAL A 126 6.30 -13.91 20.47
C VAL A 126 5.75 -14.92 21.49
N GLY A 127 5.84 -16.22 21.20
CA GLY A 127 5.34 -17.28 22.08
C GLY A 127 3.82 -17.35 22.19
N ALA A 128 3.09 -16.76 21.25
CA ALA A 128 1.63 -16.84 21.17
C ALA A 128 1.21 -18.13 20.45
N SER A 129 0.09 -18.71 20.89
CA SER A 129 -0.58 -19.78 20.17
C SER A 129 -1.70 -19.20 19.31
N ILE A 130 -1.79 -19.65 18.06
CA ILE A 130 -2.94 -19.39 17.20
C ILE A 130 -3.76 -20.66 17.18
N ASP A 131 -5.02 -20.58 17.59
CA ASP A 131 -5.96 -21.67 17.42
C ASP A 131 -6.38 -21.75 15.94
N PRO A 132 -5.99 -22.80 15.19
CA PRO A 132 -6.38 -22.93 13.79
C PRO A 132 -7.89 -23.11 13.63
N ALA A 133 -8.60 -23.63 14.63
CA ALA A 133 -10.04 -23.78 14.60
C ALA A 133 -10.77 -22.43 14.73
N ALA A 134 -10.13 -21.43 15.37
CA ALA A 134 -10.64 -20.06 15.43
C ALA A 134 -10.39 -19.27 14.14
N LEU A 135 -9.52 -19.76 13.24
CA LEU A 135 -9.28 -19.16 11.91
C LEU A 135 -10.39 -19.49 10.89
N SER A 136 -11.59 -19.86 11.36
CA SER A 136 -12.72 -20.30 10.53
C SER A 136 -13.43 -19.19 9.78
N GLY A 137 -12.80 -18.03 9.59
CA GLY A 137 -13.32 -16.99 8.72
C GLY A 137 -13.26 -17.48 7.28
N GLN A 138 -14.34 -18.06 6.76
CA GLN A 138 -14.62 -17.83 5.36
C GLN A 138 -14.84 -16.32 5.26
N ALA A 139 -14.14 -15.64 4.34
CA ALA A 139 -14.63 -14.34 3.92
C ALA A 139 -16.06 -14.61 3.48
N GLU A 140 -17.04 -14.20 4.30
CA GLU A 140 -18.43 -14.25 3.84
C GLU A 140 -18.40 -13.45 2.55
N PRO A 141 -18.71 -14.09 1.40
CA PRO A 141 -18.90 -13.31 0.21
C PRO A 141 -19.94 -12.25 0.61
N PRO A 142 -19.70 -10.96 0.32
CA PRO A 142 -20.69 -9.94 0.64
C PRO A 142 -22.04 -10.45 0.14
N ASP A 143 -23.07 -10.33 0.98
CA ASP A 143 -24.42 -10.76 0.64
C ASP A 143 -24.68 -10.39 -0.81
N ALA A 144 -24.99 -11.40 -1.64
CA ALA A 144 -25.26 -11.16 -3.04
C ALA A 144 -26.25 -9.98 -3.11
N PRO A 145 -25.94 -8.91 -3.87
CA PRO A 145 -26.72 -7.69 -3.82
C PRO A 145 -28.21 -8.05 -3.97
N GLN A 146 -28.99 -7.79 -2.91
CA GLN A 146 -30.42 -8.10 -2.87
C GLN A 146 -31.22 -7.19 -3.82
N THR A 147 -30.55 -6.21 -4.44
CA THR A 147 -31.08 -5.35 -5.47
C THR A 147 -31.18 -6.10 -6.80
N THR A 148 -32.40 -6.52 -7.13
CA THR A 148 -32.83 -6.80 -8.51
C THR A 148 -33.01 -5.51 -9.31
N GLU A 149 -32.17 -4.50 -9.11
CA GLU A 149 -32.19 -3.34 -9.99
C GLU A 149 -31.72 -3.83 -11.37
N PRO A 150 -32.49 -3.55 -12.44
CA PRO A 150 -32.05 -3.89 -13.77
C PRO A 150 -30.68 -3.26 -14.01
N LEU A 151 -29.75 -4.05 -14.56
CA LEU A 151 -28.45 -3.55 -14.97
C LEU A 151 -28.66 -2.26 -15.78
N PRO A 152 -27.91 -1.19 -15.51
CA PRO A 152 -28.02 0.03 -16.29
C PRO A 152 -27.81 -0.32 -17.76
N GLU A 153 -28.61 0.29 -18.65
CA GLU A 153 -28.41 0.11 -20.09
C GLU A 153 -26.98 0.51 -20.44
N VAL A 154 -26.24 -0.42 -21.05
CA VAL A 154 -24.87 -0.16 -21.48
C VAL A 154 -24.93 0.98 -22.50
N PRO A 155 -24.27 2.12 -22.23
CA PRO A 155 -24.15 3.20 -23.20
C PRO A 155 -23.71 2.66 -24.55
N SER A 156 -24.37 3.08 -25.63
CA SER A 156 -24.11 2.58 -26.99
C SER A 156 -22.65 2.74 -27.44
N GLN A 157 -21.90 3.63 -26.79
CA GLN A 157 -20.49 3.92 -27.06
C GLN A 157 -19.51 3.02 -26.29
N LEU A 158 -19.93 2.32 -25.23
CA LEU A 158 -19.03 1.48 -24.42
C LEU A 158 -18.32 0.36 -25.21
N PRO A 159 -18.95 -0.28 -26.21
CA PRO A 159 -18.27 -1.25 -27.09
C PRO A 159 -17.02 -0.70 -27.79
N ILE A 160 -16.94 0.62 -28.04
CA ILE A 160 -15.77 1.23 -28.68
C ILE A 160 -14.52 1.13 -27.81
N LEU A 161 -14.68 1.15 -26.48
CA LEU A 161 -13.56 1.06 -25.54
C LEU A 161 -12.86 -0.29 -25.62
N PHE A 162 -13.60 -1.36 -25.93
CA PHE A 162 -13.05 -2.71 -26.09
C PHE A 162 -12.49 -2.96 -27.49
N GLN A 163 -12.97 -2.23 -28.51
CA GLN A 163 -12.54 -2.40 -29.90
C GLN A 163 -11.36 -1.51 -30.26
N GLU A 164 -11.39 -0.24 -29.87
CA GLU A 164 -10.40 0.78 -30.23
C GLU A 164 -9.45 1.12 -29.07
N GLY A 165 -9.76 0.68 -27.85
CA GLY A 165 -9.03 1.04 -26.63
C GLY A 165 -9.43 2.42 -26.07
N PRO A 166 -9.12 2.70 -24.80
CA PRO A 166 -9.44 3.97 -24.18
C PRO A 166 -8.51 5.09 -24.65
N ARG A 167 -9.05 6.30 -24.83
CA ARG A 167 -8.27 7.54 -24.90
C ARG A 167 -8.44 8.27 -23.58
N VAL A 168 -7.34 8.59 -22.92
CA VAL A 168 -7.36 9.01 -21.52
C VAL A 168 -6.92 10.46 -21.36
N ILE A 169 -7.68 11.22 -20.57
CA ILE A 169 -7.21 12.49 -20.00
C ILE A 169 -6.88 12.20 -18.54
N ASN A 170 -5.60 12.22 -18.17
CA ASN A 170 -5.16 11.94 -16.81
C ASN A 170 -5.08 13.24 -16.00
N LEU A 171 -5.83 13.29 -14.89
CA LEU A 171 -5.75 14.33 -13.87
C LEU A 171 -5.18 13.72 -12.59
N GLY A 172 -4.20 14.36 -11.96
CA GLY A 172 -3.57 13.86 -10.74
C GLY A 172 -2.13 13.43 -10.96
N LEU A 173 -1.75 12.22 -10.50
CA LEU A 173 -0.36 11.79 -10.54
C LEU A 173 0.10 11.49 -11.97
N GLU A 174 1.24 12.06 -12.35
CA GLU A 174 1.86 11.85 -13.66
C GLU A 174 2.27 10.39 -13.88
N SER A 175 2.65 9.67 -12.81
CA SER A 175 3.02 8.25 -12.87
C SER A 175 1.91 7.39 -13.48
N PHE A 176 0.63 7.70 -13.22
CA PHE A 176 -0.49 6.98 -13.82
C PHE A 176 -0.59 7.23 -15.33
N ALA A 177 -0.33 8.47 -15.78
CA ALA A 177 -0.27 8.76 -17.21
C ALA A 177 0.86 8.00 -17.91
N ALA A 178 2.04 7.94 -17.28
CA ALA A 178 3.17 7.20 -17.80
C ALA A 178 2.86 5.70 -17.92
N GLN A 179 2.23 5.11 -16.91
CA GLN A 179 1.84 3.70 -16.89
C GLN A 179 0.78 3.37 -17.96
N LEU A 180 -0.26 4.18 -18.09
CA LEU A 180 -1.27 4.01 -19.13
C LEU A 180 -0.68 4.16 -20.54
N SER A 181 0.28 5.08 -20.73
CA SER A 181 0.99 5.22 -22.00
C SER A 181 1.87 4.00 -22.30
N ALA A 182 2.49 3.40 -21.29
CA ALA A 182 3.27 2.16 -21.45
C ALA A 182 2.39 0.97 -21.87
N CYS A 183 1.11 0.96 -21.47
CA CYS A 183 0.10 0.00 -21.94
C CYS A 183 -0.42 0.31 -23.37
N GLY A 184 0.09 1.34 -24.03
CA GLY A 184 -0.30 1.71 -25.41
C GLY A 184 -1.54 2.60 -25.51
N ALA A 185 -2.10 3.07 -24.40
CA ALA A 185 -3.24 3.99 -24.43
C ALA A 185 -2.78 5.41 -24.87
N PRO A 186 -3.54 6.10 -25.72
CA PRO A 186 -3.31 7.53 -25.97
C PRO A 186 -3.69 8.33 -24.72
N VAL A 187 -2.71 8.95 -24.05
CA VAL A 187 -2.91 9.73 -22.82
C VAL A 187 -2.55 11.20 -23.01
N LEU A 188 -3.43 12.10 -22.55
CA LEU A 188 -3.11 13.50 -22.29
C LEU A 188 -3.07 13.71 -20.78
N HIS A 189 -1.89 13.95 -20.21
CA HIS A 189 -1.79 14.38 -18.82
C HIS A 189 -2.05 15.89 -18.72
N VAL A 190 -2.93 16.27 -17.80
CA VAL A 190 -3.13 17.67 -17.43
C VAL A 190 -2.61 17.84 -16.01
N ASP A 191 -1.58 18.67 -15.87
CA ASP A 191 -1.07 19.11 -14.56
C ASP A 191 -2.08 20.07 -13.94
N TRP A 192 -3.06 19.49 -13.25
CA TRP A 192 -4.11 20.21 -12.56
C TRP A 192 -3.90 20.12 -11.06
N GLN A 193 -3.99 21.26 -10.38
CA GLN A 193 -3.98 21.33 -8.93
C GLN A 193 -5.24 22.07 -8.46
N PRO A 194 -5.86 21.64 -7.34
CA PRO A 194 -6.96 22.38 -6.77
C PRO A 194 -6.45 23.79 -6.42
N PRO A 195 -7.20 24.87 -6.72
CA PRO A 195 -6.75 26.26 -6.60
C PRO A 195 -6.18 26.67 -5.23
N ALA A 196 -6.47 25.88 -4.19
CA ALA A 196 -6.05 26.12 -2.83
C ALA A 196 -5.14 25.03 -2.23
N SER A 197 -4.89 23.90 -2.91
CA SER A 197 -4.05 22.80 -2.40
C SER A 197 -4.36 22.38 -0.95
N GLY A 198 -5.64 22.39 -0.56
CA GLY A 198 -6.09 22.09 0.81
C GLY A 198 -5.97 23.25 1.83
N ASN A 199 -5.47 24.41 1.42
CA ASN A 199 -5.43 25.62 2.25
C ASN A 199 -6.82 26.27 2.30
N THR A 200 -7.58 25.95 3.35
CA THR A 200 -8.93 26.47 3.60
C THR A 200 -8.99 28.00 3.61
N HIS A 201 -7.93 28.67 4.03
CA HIS A 201 -7.83 30.13 3.96
C HIS A 201 -7.77 30.63 2.51
N LEU A 202 -6.91 30.04 1.67
CA LEU A 202 -6.82 30.40 0.25
C LEU A 202 -8.11 30.06 -0.52
N ALA A 203 -8.74 28.92 -0.20
CA ALA A 203 -10.03 28.53 -0.77
C ALA A 203 -11.11 29.58 -0.48
N SER A 204 -11.20 30.04 0.78
CA SER A 204 -12.15 31.09 1.18
C SER A 204 -11.89 32.44 0.51
N LEU A 205 -10.63 32.75 0.18
CA LEU A 205 -10.28 33.97 -0.56
C LEU A 205 -10.67 33.88 -2.04
N LEU A 206 -10.50 32.70 -2.66
CA LEU A 206 -10.87 32.46 -4.05
C LEU A 206 -12.38 32.46 -4.28
N GLU A 207 -13.17 31.96 -3.32
CA GLU A 207 -14.64 32.04 -3.38
C GLU A 207 -15.16 33.48 -3.38
N ARG A 208 -14.44 34.41 -2.74
CA ARG A 208 -14.80 35.85 -2.67
C ARG A 208 -14.41 36.64 -3.92
N LEU A 209 -13.72 36.02 -4.87
CA LEU A 209 -13.32 36.62 -6.16
C LEU A 209 -14.26 36.25 -7.32
N LYS A 210 -15.26 35.40 -7.07
CA LYS A 210 -16.40 35.16 -7.99
C LYS A 210 -17.52 36.15 -7.72
#